data_AF-A0A838EFD2-F1
#
_entry.id   AF-A0A838EFD2-F1
#
_cell.length_a   1.000
_cell.length_b   1.000
_cell.length_c   1.000
_cell.angle_alpha   90.00
_cell.angle_beta   90.00
_cell.angle_gamma   90.00
#
_symmetry.space_group_name_H-M   'P 1'
#
loop_
_entity.id
_entity.type
_entity.pdbx_description
1 polymer ?
#
loop_
_entity_poly.entity_id
_entity_poly.type
_entity_poly.pdbx_seq_one_letter_code
_entity_poly.pdbx_strand_id
1 'polypeptide(L)'
;MDFIDWRKAPEENNTPQTSENSTKRRGRKYYDYIEELIQEAQEKGEFSNLQGSGKPLQLDDDPYAGDKAMAYHLLKSNGFAPPEIELANEIRKERERAEAKLKRVTQQGKLLRSRRVPPFASEKRAFNRMLANAASEYDTTLRELNRKILTLNLITPAALHQTLLEVEPLVEQFIRSNPLFK
;
A
#
# COMPACT_ATOMS: atom_id res chain seq x y z
N MET A 1 34.64 9.85 -22.84
CA MET A 1 33.55 8.99 -23.35
C MET A 1 32.37 9.90 -23.60
N ASP A 2 32.00 10.10 -24.86
CA ASP A 2 31.03 11.12 -25.25
C ASP A 2 29.63 10.52 -25.37
N PHE A 3 28.65 11.25 -24.83
CA PHE A 3 27.24 10.89 -24.79
C PHE A 3 26.61 11.09 -26.17
N ILE A 4 26.07 10.02 -26.76
CA ILE A 4 25.34 10.07 -28.04
C ILE A 4 23.85 10.28 -27.73
N ASP A 5 23.36 11.50 -27.99
CA ASP A 5 21.96 11.89 -27.81
C ASP A 5 21.13 11.49 -29.03
N TRP A 6 20.44 10.35 -28.91
CA TRP A 6 19.60 9.73 -29.94
C TRP A 6 18.37 10.56 -30.35
N ARG A 7 18.09 11.70 -29.69
CA ARG A 7 17.01 12.62 -30.07
C ARG A 7 17.43 13.66 -31.11
N LYS A 8 18.72 13.82 -31.40
CA LYS A 8 19.21 14.69 -32.47
C LYS A 8 19.56 13.86 -33.70
N ALA A 9 19.05 14.28 -34.85
CA ALA A 9 19.37 13.65 -36.14
C ALA A 9 20.87 13.79 -36.45
N PRO A 10 21.52 12.77 -37.01
CA PRO A 10 22.95 12.83 -37.31
C PRO A 10 23.19 13.77 -38.49
N GLU A 11 24.23 14.61 -38.41
CA GLU A 11 24.61 15.48 -39.51
C GLU A 11 25.07 14.66 -40.72
N GLU A 12 24.47 14.96 -41.87
CA GLU A 12 24.64 14.26 -43.13
C GLU A 12 26.08 14.30 -43.62
N ASN A 13 26.64 13.14 -44.00
CA ASN A 13 27.60 13.05 -45.08
C ASN A 13 27.60 11.67 -45.75
N ASN A 14 27.07 11.67 -46.99
CA ASN A 14 27.22 10.75 -48.13
C ASN A 14 26.86 9.25 -48.04
N THR A 15 25.74 8.93 -48.71
CA THR A 15 25.20 7.65 -49.19
C THR A 15 26.09 6.87 -50.18
N PRO A 16 25.79 5.57 -50.42
CA PRO A 16 25.22 5.22 -51.72
C PRO A 16 23.83 4.54 -51.63
N GLN A 17 23.01 4.84 -52.64
CA GLN A 17 21.62 4.43 -52.83
C GLN A 17 21.45 2.91 -52.98
N THR A 18 20.38 2.35 -52.40
CA THR A 18 19.68 1.21 -53.01
C THR A 18 18.17 1.29 -52.81
N SER A 19 17.47 1.21 -53.94
CA SER A 19 16.08 0.83 -54.19
C SER A 19 14.96 1.73 -53.66
N GLU A 20 14.54 2.59 -54.58
CA GLU A 20 13.15 2.93 -54.87
C GLU A 20 12.14 1.83 -54.48
N ASN A 21 11.18 2.19 -53.64
CA ASN A 21 9.80 1.73 -53.77
C ASN A 21 8.87 2.76 -53.13
N SER A 22 8.75 3.90 -53.81
CA SER A 22 7.69 4.88 -53.58
C SER A 22 6.36 4.34 -54.13
N THR A 23 5.74 3.40 -53.43
CA THR A 23 4.37 2.96 -53.73
C THR A 23 3.49 3.08 -52.49
N LYS A 24 2.82 4.25 -52.41
CA LYS A 24 1.56 4.55 -51.72
C LYS A 24 1.11 3.49 -50.69
N ARG A 25 1.61 3.54 -49.46
CA ARG A 25 1.02 2.79 -48.33
C ARG A 25 -0.02 3.64 -47.59
N ARG A 26 -1.09 4.04 -48.29
CA ARG A 26 -2.26 4.68 -47.65
C ARG A 26 -3.12 3.59 -47.02
N GLY A 27 -3.23 3.57 -45.68
CA GLY A 27 -4.19 2.73 -44.95
C GLY A 27 -3.61 1.74 -43.92
N ARG A 28 -2.29 1.70 -43.69
CA ARG A 28 -1.72 0.86 -42.62
C ARG A 28 -1.93 1.50 -41.26
N LYS A 29 -2.31 0.69 -40.26
CA LYS A 29 -2.45 1.17 -38.89
C LYS A 29 -1.05 1.43 -38.33
N TYR A 30 -0.92 2.46 -37.50
CA TYR A 30 0.35 2.87 -36.89
C TYR A 30 1.05 1.72 -36.15
N TYR A 31 0.27 0.84 -35.52
CA TYR A 31 0.75 -0.39 -34.86
C TYR A 31 1.50 -1.31 -35.82
N ASP A 32 0.95 -1.58 -37.01
CA ASP A 32 1.55 -2.49 -38.00
C ASP A 32 2.94 -2.02 -38.45
N TYR A 33 3.19 -0.71 -38.44
CA TYR A 33 4.50 -0.14 -38.80
C TYR A 33 5.51 -0.25 -37.65
N ILE A 34 5.08 -0.02 -36.41
CA ILE A 34 5.95 -0.19 -35.24
C ILE A 34 6.36 -1.66 -35.09
N GLU A 35 5.42 -2.59 -35.31
CA GLU A 35 5.69 -4.03 -35.25
C GLU A 35 6.77 -4.44 -36.27
N GLU A 36 6.64 -4.03 -37.53
CA GLU A 36 7.65 -4.29 -38.58
C GLU A 36 9.02 -3.73 -38.17
N LEU A 37 9.07 -2.53 -37.58
CA LEU A 37 10.32 -1.89 -37.15
C LEU A 37 10.99 -2.61 -35.97
N ILE A 38 10.20 -3.05 -34.98
CA ILE A 38 10.71 -3.81 -33.82
C ILE A 38 11.24 -5.16 -34.30
N GLN A 39 10.54 -5.82 -35.22
CA GLN A 39 10.92 -7.13 -35.73
C GLN A 39 12.22 -7.06 -36.55
N GLU A 40 12.36 -6.04 -37.40
CA GLU A 40 13.61 -5.78 -38.14
C GLU A 40 14.80 -5.49 -37.20
N ALA A 41 14.58 -4.74 -36.11
CA ALA A 41 15.61 -4.47 -35.09
C ALA A 41 15.98 -5.72 -34.28
N GLN A 42 15.03 -6.64 -34.03
CA GLN A 42 15.31 -7.95 -33.43
C GLN A 42 16.15 -8.84 -34.37
N GLU A 43 15.82 -8.88 -35.66
CA GLU A 43 16.57 -9.64 -36.67
C GLU A 43 17.99 -9.11 -36.84
N LYS A 44 18.19 -7.79 -36.76
CA LYS A 44 19.51 -7.14 -36.75
C LYS A 44 20.29 -7.33 -35.45
N GLY A 45 19.66 -7.93 -34.43
CA GLY A 45 20.28 -8.16 -33.13
C GLY A 45 20.52 -6.88 -32.31
N GLU A 46 19.82 -5.78 -32.61
CA GLU A 46 20.02 -4.49 -31.91
C GLU A 46 19.68 -4.57 -30.41
N PHE A 47 18.87 -5.55 -30.01
CA PHE A 47 18.53 -5.82 -28.60
C PHE A 47 19.55 -6.73 -27.87
N SER A 48 20.50 -7.35 -28.58
CA SER A 48 21.38 -8.38 -27.99
C SER A 48 22.46 -7.82 -27.05
N ASN A 49 22.77 -6.53 -27.13
CA ASN A 49 23.77 -5.86 -26.29
C ASN A 49 23.24 -4.57 -25.62
N LEU A 50 21.98 -4.59 -25.18
CA LEU A 50 21.42 -3.48 -24.43
C LEU A 50 22.18 -3.28 -23.11
N GLN A 51 22.39 -2.01 -22.76
CA GLN A 51 22.96 -1.64 -21.48
C GLN A 51 22.10 -2.18 -20.34
N GLY A 52 22.65 -3.10 -19.56
CA GLY A 52 21.94 -3.77 -18.46
C GLY A 52 21.36 -5.15 -18.79
N SER A 53 21.52 -5.65 -20.02
CA SER A 53 21.11 -7.02 -20.39
C SER A 53 21.79 -8.06 -19.50
N GLY A 54 21.00 -8.97 -18.92
CA GLY A 54 21.46 -10.03 -18.01
C GLY A 54 21.92 -9.57 -16.62
N LYS A 55 21.91 -8.27 -16.32
CA LYS A 55 22.24 -7.73 -14.99
C LYS A 55 20.96 -7.58 -14.14
N PRO A 56 21.04 -7.76 -12.81
CA PRO A 56 19.90 -7.47 -11.94
C PRO A 56 19.50 -6.00 -12.08
N LEU A 57 18.19 -5.77 -12.11
CA LEU A 57 17.63 -4.43 -12.21
C LEU A 57 18.02 -3.62 -10.96
N GLN A 58 18.54 -2.41 -11.15
CA GLN A 58 18.82 -1.49 -10.04
C GLN A 58 17.50 -0.88 -9.57
N LEU A 59 16.95 -1.43 -8.49
CA LEU A 59 15.70 -1.00 -7.86
C LEU A 59 15.92 -0.05 -6.67
N ASP A 60 17.16 0.35 -6.42
CA ASP A 60 17.52 1.15 -5.24
C ASP A 60 17.21 2.64 -5.40
N ASP A 61 17.20 3.15 -6.63
CA ASP A 61 16.80 4.52 -6.90
C ASP A 61 15.28 4.60 -7.06
N ASP A 62 14.62 5.13 -6.03
CA ASP A 62 13.24 5.59 -6.11
C ASP A 62 13.23 7.05 -6.59
N PRO A 63 12.94 7.32 -7.88
CA PRO A 63 12.90 8.69 -8.41
C PRO A 63 11.80 9.55 -7.77
N TYR A 64 10.85 8.94 -7.05
CA TYR A 64 9.78 9.64 -6.34
C TYR A 64 10.13 9.96 -4.89
N ALA A 65 11.25 9.44 -4.35
CA ALA A 65 11.64 9.69 -2.97
C ALA A 65 12.12 11.14 -2.74
N GLY A 66 12.55 11.85 -3.80
CA GLY A 66 13.02 13.24 -3.74
C GLY A 66 14.04 13.44 -2.62
N ASP A 67 13.78 14.41 -1.73
CA ASP A 67 14.65 14.74 -0.59
C ASP A 67 14.81 13.60 0.42
N LYS A 68 13.88 12.62 0.46
CA LYS A 68 13.91 11.48 1.38
C LYS A 68 14.76 10.31 0.86
N ALA A 69 15.24 10.35 -0.38
CA ALA A 69 15.96 9.23 -1.01
C ALA A 69 17.14 8.72 -0.19
N MET A 70 18.00 9.64 0.29
CA MET A 70 19.17 9.27 1.11
C MET A 70 18.75 8.66 2.46
N ALA A 71 17.72 9.21 3.10
CA ALA A 71 17.22 8.69 4.37
C ALA A 71 16.64 7.29 4.21
N TYR A 72 15.84 7.05 3.17
CA TYR A 72 15.27 5.73 2.88
C TYR A 72 16.35 4.71 2.51
N HIS A 73 17.35 5.11 1.72
CA HIS A 73 18.49 4.25 1.41
C HIS A 73 19.26 3.83 2.67
N LEU A 74 19.51 4.77 3.59
CA LEU A 74 20.16 4.49 4.87
C LEU A 74 19.34 3.54 5.75
N LEU A 75 18.02 3.73 5.83
CA LEU A 75 17.15 2.84 6.59
C LEU A 75 17.14 1.43 5.99
N LYS A 76 16.98 1.34 4.65
CA LYS A 76 16.97 0.07 3.91
C LYS A 76 18.28 -0.71 4.08
N SER A 77 19.43 -0.02 4.00
CA SER A 77 20.74 -0.67 4.16
C SER A 77 20.98 -1.22 5.56
N ASN A 78 20.30 -0.68 6.57
CA ASN A 78 20.33 -1.16 7.95
C ASN A 78 19.16 -2.10 8.31
N GLY A 79 18.29 -2.44 7.36
CA GLY A 79 17.15 -3.33 7.58
C GLY A 79 15.96 -2.69 8.31
N PHE A 80 15.90 -1.36 8.36
CA PHE A 80 14.80 -0.60 8.96
C PHE A 80 13.80 -0.11 7.91
N ALA A 81 12.55 0.09 8.33
CA ALA A 81 11.50 0.60 7.47
C ALA A 81 11.39 2.14 7.61
N PRO A 82 10.94 2.84 6.57
CA PRO A 82 10.55 4.24 6.68
C PRO A 82 9.51 4.48 7.79
N PRO A 83 9.54 5.67 8.44
CA PRO A 83 8.64 5.98 9.57
C PRO A 83 7.16 5.89 9.18
N GLU A 84 6.81 6.19 7.93
CA GLU A 84 5.44 6.06 7.41
C GLU A 84 4.97 4.60 7.45
N ILE A 85 5.86 3.66 7.09
CA ILE A 85 5.57 2.21 7.08
C ILE A 85 5.48 1.68 8.51
N GLU A 86 6.36 2.13 9.40
CA GLU A 86 6.32 1.76 10.81
C GLU A 86 5.01 2.23 11.48
N LEU A 87 4.63 3.49 11.26
CA LEU A 87 3.39 4.05 11.80
C LEU A 87 2.15 3.32 11.26
N ALA A 88 2.12 3.01 9.96
CA ALA A 88 1.03 2.23 9.36
C ALA A 88 0.93 0.81 9.98
N ASN A 89 2.07 0.17 10.27
CA ASN A 89 2.10 -1.12 10.94
C ASN A 89 1.66 -1.03 12.41
N GLU A 90 2.02 0.05 13.11
CA GLU A 90 1.59 0.31 14.48
C GLU A 90 0.07 0.47 14.56
N ILE A 91 -0.52 1.31 13.70
CA ILE A 91 -1.98 1.50 13.57
C ILE A 91 -2.68 0.15 13.37
N ARG A 92 -2.17 -0.69 12.45
CA ARG A 92 -2.73 -2.01 12.17
C ARG A 92 -2.70 -2.92 13.40
N LYS A 93 -1.55 -3.02 14.07
CA LYS A 93 -1.36 -3.86 15.26
C LYS A 93 -2.23 -3.41 16.42
N GLU A 94 -2.35 -2.11 16.64
CA GLU A 94 -3.19 -1.57 17.71
C GLU A 94 -4.67 -1.82 17.45
N ARG A 95 -5.12 -1.64 16.21
CA ARG A 95 -6.49 -1.99 15.82
C ARG A 95 -6.78 -3.47 16.05
N GLU A 96 -5.89 -4.37 15.63
CA GLU A 96 -6.02 -5.81 15.86
C GLU A 96 -6.08 -6.15 17.36
N ARG A 97 -5.26 -5.51 18.19
CA ARG A 97 -5.28 -5.69 19.66
C ARG A 97 -6.61 -5.23 20.25
N ALA A 98 -7.13 -4.07 19.83
CA ALA A 98 -8.42 -3.57 20.28
C ALA A 98 -9.54 -4.56 19.91
N GLU A 99 -9.59 -5.00 18.66
CA GLU A 99 -10.56 -6.01 18.20
C GLU A 99 -10.44 -7.33 18.96
N ALA A 100 -9.22 -7.80 19.24
CA ALA A 100 -9.00 -9.02 20.01
C ALA A 100 -9.54 -8.90 21.45
N LYS A 101 -9.37 -7.73 22.09
CA LYS A 101 -9.98 -7.46 23.41
C LYS A 101 -11.51 -7.53 23.34
N LEU A 102 -12.13 -6.89 22.35
CA LEU A 102 -13.59 -6.91 22.19
C LEU A 102 -14.12 -8.33 21.93
N LYS A 103 -13.42 -9.12 21.12
CA LYS A 103 -13.75 -10.52 20.86
C LYS A 103 -13.77 -11.33 22.16
N ARG A 104 -12.80 -11.13 23.07
CA ARG A 104 -12.76 -11.80 24.38
C ARG A 104 -13.98 -11.45 25.24
N VAL A 105 -14.32 -10.17 25.34
CA VAL A 105 -15.50 -9.69 26.08
C VAL A 105 -16.79 -10.32 25.51
N THR A 106 -16.91 -10.30 24.18
CA THR A 106 -18.06 -10.87 23.46
C THR A 106 -18.18 -12.38 23.71
N GLN A 107 -17.06 -13.12 23.63
CA GLN A 107 -17.03 -14.56 23.91
C GLN A 107 -17.42 -14.87 25.36
N GLN A 108 -16.92 -14.09 26.32
CA GLN A 108 -17.28 -14.25 27.73
C GLN A 108 -18.78 -14.04 27.96
N GLY A 109 -19.37 -13.03 27.34
CA GLY A 109 -20.81 -12.79 27.41
C GLY A 109 -21.64 -13.93 26.80
N LYS A 110 -21.20 -14.47 25.65
CA LYS A 110 -21.83 -15.65 25.03
C LYS A 110 -21.76 -16.88 25.92
N LEU A 111 -20.60 -17.14 26.53
CA LEU A 111 -20.40 -18.27 27.46
C LEU A 111 -21.31 -18.16 28.69
N LEU A 112 -21.44 -16.96 29.28
CA LEU A 112 -22.34 -16.75 30.42
C LEU A 112 -23.81 -17.00 30.06
N ARG A 113 -24.22 -16.74 28.80
CA ARG A 113 -25.58 -16.96 28.30
C ARG A 113 -25.86 -18.41 27.89
N SER A 114 -24.86 -19.15 27.43
CA SER A 114 -25.03 -20.53 26.95
C SER A 114 -24.94 -21.60 28.04
N ARG A 115 -24.55 -21.23 29.27
CA ARG A 115 -24.51 -22.14 30.43
C ARG A 115 -25.90 -22.70 30.76
N ARG A 116 -25.95 -23.95 31.24
CA ARG A 116 -27.19 -24.59 31.70
C ARG A 116 -27.79 -23.93 32.95
N VAL A 117 -26.91 -23.41 33.82
CA VAL A 117 -27.30 -22.67 35.04
C VAL A 117 -27.20 -21.17 34.74
N PRO A 118 -28.23 -20.37 35.05
CA PRO A 118 -28.18 -18.93 34.83
C PRO A 118 -27.05 -18.29 35.67
N PRO A 119 -26.38 -17.25 35.15
CA PRO A 119 -25.29 -16.60 35.86
C PRO A 119 -25.78 -15.92 37.15
N PHE A 120 -24.94 -15.97 38.17
CA PHE A 120 -25.23 -15.37 39.48
C PHE A 120 -25.27 -13.84 39.39
N ALA A 121 -25.93 -13.19 40.36
CA ALA A 121 -26.02 -11.72 40.40
C ALA A 121 -24.65 -11.03 40.43
N SER A 122 -23.66 -11.62 41.12
CA SER A 122 -22.28 -11.12 41.14
C SER A 122 -21.60 -11.22 39.77
N GLU A 123 -21.77 -12.33 39.05
CA GLU A 123 -21.24 -12.53 37.70
C GLU A 123 -21.85 -11.55 36.70
N LYS A 124 -23.17 -11.34 36.75
CA LYS A 124 -23.88 -10.35 35.91
C LYS A 124 -23.33 -8.93 36.11
N ARG A 125 -23.18 -8.51 37.38
CA ARG A 125 -22.61 -7.19 37.72
C ARG A 125 -21.16 -7.07 37.28
N ALA A 126 -20.35 -8.13 37.46
CA ALA A 126 -18.97 -8.15 37.01
C ALA A 126 -18.86 -8.00 35.49
N PHE A 127 -19.69 -8.74 34.74
CA PHE A 127 -19.74 -8.62 33.27
C PHE A 127 -20.18 -7.23 32.83
N ASN A 128 -21.25 -6.67 33.41
CA ASN A 128 -21.73 -5.33 33.05
C ASN A 128 -20.66 -4.25 33.29
N ARG A 129 -19.91 -4.33 34.40
CA ARG A 129 -18.76 -3.43 34.66
C ARG A 129 -17.65 -3.63 33.64
N MET A 130 -17.29 -4.88 33.34
CA MET A 130 -16.27 -5.20 32.35
C MET A 130 -16.66 -4.66 30.96
N LEU A 131 -17.92 -4.79 30.56
CA LEU A 131 -18.41 -4.26 29.28
C LEU A 131 -18.33 -2.74 29.23
N ALA A 132 -18.73 -2.05 30.30
CA ALA A 132 -18.64 -0.59 30.38
C ALA A 132 -17.18 -0.09 30.29
N ASN A 133 -16.27 -0.74 31.03
CA ASN A 133 -14.85 -0.43 30.97
C ASN A 133 -14.28 -0.69 29.57
N ALA A 134 -14.62 -1.84 28.96
CA ALA A 134 -14.16 -2.18 27.62
C ALA A 134 -14.67 -1.20 26.55
N ALA A 135 -15.91 -0.72 26.68
CA ALA A 135 -16.46 0.30 25.78
C ALA A 135 -15.74 1.64 25.91
N SER A 136 -15.45 2.08 27.14
CA SER A 136 -14.68 3.30 27.39
C SER A 136 -13.25 3.18 26.88
N GLU A 137 -12.57 2.06 27.14
CA GLU A 137 -11.24 1.80 26.59
C GLU A 137 -11.28 1.82 25.05
N TYR A 138 -12.29 1.20 24.45
CA TYR A 138 -12.41 1.14 23.00
C TYR A 138 -12.56 2.55 22.38
N ASP A 139 -13.42 3.41 22.94
CA ASP A 139 -13.56 4.81 22.52
C ASP A 139 -12.20 5.53 22.54
N THR A 140 -11.48 5.46 23.66
CA THR A 140 -10.17 6.13 23.80
C THR A 140 -9.17 5.60 22.76
N THR A 141 -9.10 4.29 22.56
CA THR A 141 -8.19 3.69 21.57
C THR A 141 -8.52 4.09 20.14
N LEU A 142 -9.81 4.19 19.77
CA LEU A 142 -10.22 4.63 18.44
C LEU A 142 -9.86 6.09 18.18
N ARG A 143 -10.01 6.95 19.19
CA ARG A 143 -9.59 8.37 19.09
C ARG A 143 -8.08 8.50 18.93
N GLU A 144 -7.31 7.71 19.67
CA GLU A 144 -5.85 7.66 19.52
C GLU A 144 -5.43 7.15 18.14
N LEU A 145 -6.08 6.09 17.63
CA LEU A 145 -5.87 5.59 16.28
C LEU A 145 -6.17 6.67 15.22
N ASN A 146 -7.26 7.43 15.37
CA ASN A 146 -7.57 8.54 14.47
C ASN A 146 -6.48 9.60 14.47
N ARG A 147 -5.88 9.92 15.62
CA ARG A 147 -4.73 10.85 15.68
C ARG A 147 -3.55 10.30 14.88
N LYS A 148 -3.24 9.02 15.00
CA LYS A 148 -2.15 8.37 14.24
C LYS A 148 -2.44 8.33 12.74
N ILE A 149 -3.68 8.03 12.35
CA ILE A 149 -4.12 8.04 10.94
C ILE A 149 -3.99 9.44 10.35
N LEU A 150 -4.38 10.49 11.09
CA LEU A 150 -4.16 11.88 10.65
C LEU A 150 -2.68 12.16 10.43
N THR A 151 -1.81 11.82 11.38
CA THR A 151 -0.36 11.99 11.21
C THR A 151 0.15 11.25 9.97
N LEU A 152 -0.29 10.00 9.75
CA LEU A 152 0.09 9.22 8.57
C LEU A 152 -0.37 9.88 7.27
N ASN A 153 -1.60 10.39 7.22
CA ASN A 153 -2.14 11.05 6.03
C ASN A 153 -1.44 12.39 5.75
N LEU A 154 -0.90 13.07 6.76
CA LEU A 154 -0.12 14.30 6.58
C LEU A 154 1.25 14.04 5.95
N ILE A 155 1.88 12.90 6.26
CA ILE A 155 3.24 12.57 5.79
C ILE A 155 3.26 11.76 4.48
N THR A 156 2.13 11.16 4.10
CA THR A 156 2.01 10.30 2.92
C THR A 156 1.23 10.95 1.78
N PRO A 157 1.50 10.58 0.52
CA PRO A 157 0.66 10.98 -0.61
C PRO A 157 -0.78 10.45 -0.50
N ALA A 158 -1.73 11.12 -1.16
CA ALA A 158 -3.16 10.80 -1.09
C ALA A 158 -3.50 9.33 -1.38
N ALA A 159 -2.74 8.66 -2.24
CA ALA A 159 -2.95 7.26 -2.58
C ALA A 159 -2.73 6.29 -1.39
N LEU A 160 -1.97 6.71 -0.38
CA LEU A 160 -1.65 5.90 0.80
C LEU A 160 -2.47 6.31 2.04
N HIS A 161 -3.39 7.27 1.89
CA HIS A 161 -4.20 7.74 3.01
C HIS A 161 -5.13 6.65 3.52
N GLN A 162 -5.27 6.58 4.84
CA GLN A 162 -6.24 5.72 5.51
C GLN A 162 -7.48 6.52 5.90
N THR A 163 -8.66 5.88 5.83
CA THR A 163 -9.91 6.50 6.27
C THR A 163 -9.94 6.60 7.79
N LEU A 164 -10.46 7.72 8.31
CA LEU A 164 -10.69 7.88 9.74
C LEU A 164 -11.78 6.93 10.21
N LEU A 165 -11.66 6.48 11.45
CA LEU A 165 -12.62 5.60 12.10
C LEU A 165 -13.75 6.43 12.71
N GLU A 166 -14.99 6.09 12.40
CA GLU A 166 -16.15 6.71 13.03
C GLU A 166 -16.34 6.13 14.44
N VAL A 167 -15.91 6.89 15.46
CA VAL A 167 -15.77 6.36 16.83
C VAL A 167 -17.12 6.03 17.44
N GLU A 168 -18.05 6.98 17.40
CA GLU A 168 -19.37 6.89 18.01
C GLU A 168 -20.17 5.67 17.49
N PRO A 169 -20.39 5.49 16.17
CA PRO A 169 -21.17 4.35 15.68
C PRO A 169 -20.50 3.00 15.94
N LEU A 170 -19.17 2.92 15.93
CA LEU A 170 -18.45 1.68 16.24
C LEU A 170 -18.64 1.26 17.70
N VAL A 171 -18.56 2.20 18.64
CA VAL A 171 -18.78 1.94 20.06
C VAL A 171 -20.24 1.56 20.31
N GLU A 172 -21.19 2.26 19.69
CA GLU A 172 -22.62 1.94 19.78
C GLU A 172 -22.93 0.54 19.23
N GLN A 173 -22.35 0.18 18.09
CA GLN A 173 -22.50 -1.16 17.51
C GLN A 173 -21.93 -2.24 18.45
N PHE A 174 -20.80 -1.98 19.09
CA PHE A 174 -20.21 -2.89 20.08
C PHE A 174 -21.13 -3.09 21.30
N ILE A 175 -21.68 -2.01 21.85
CA ILE A 175 -22.62 -2.09 22.99
C ILE A 175 -23.91 -2.80 22.58
N ARG A 176 -24.47 -2.47 21.41
CA ARG A 176 -25.71 -3.08 20.89
C ARG A 176 -25.57 -4.59 20.67
N SER A 177 -24.42 -5.03 20.16
CA SER A 177 -24.14 -6.46 19.95
C SER A 177 -23.92 -7.24 21.26
N ASN A 178 -23.65 -6.55 22.37
CA ASN A 178 -23.38 -7.11 23.68
C ASN A 178 -24.35 -6.55 24.73
N PRO A 179 -25.62 -6.99 24.76
CA PRO A 179 -26.59 -6.46 25.71
C PRO A 179 -26.17 -6.72 27.16
N LEU A 180 -26.52 -5.80 28.06
CA LEU A 180 -26.29 -5.94 29.49
C LEU A 180 -27.15 -7.08 30.07
N PHE A 181 -26.66 -7.69 31.15
CA PHE A 181 -27.49 -8.61 31.94
C PHE A 181 -28.43 -7.83 32.85
N LYS A 182 -29.71 -8.23 32.85
CA LYS A 182 -30.73 -7.79 33.82
C LYS A 182 -30.58 -8.52 35.14
#